data_AF-A0A2N7RA44-F1
#
_entry.id   AF-A0A2N7RA44-F1
#
_cell.length_a   1.000
_cell.length_b   1.000
_cell.length_c   1.000
_cell.angle_alpha   90.00
_cell.angle_beta   90.00
_cell.angle_gamma   90.00
#
_symmetry.space_group_name_H-M   'P 1'
#
loop_
_entity.id
_entity.type
_entity.pdbx_description
1 polymer ?
#
loop_
_entity_poly.entity_id
_entity_poly.type
_entity_poly.pdbx_seq_one_letter_code
_entity_poly.pdbx_strand_id
1 'polypeptide(L)'
;MAVTALAALHRKLFDETDGNKFARLKDRLLNKHGVDERQAVLDILVGYAKEGQLLHWRNFLMTDIIALAEPGECGDFFTACLDVPELSYWAVDGMLKSMGKAAYGPLVALAAKPEAKLSARAKAVKSLAVFSGQPFDRGLMLDPGHWKVEQLRLAEVLAWQADGYPAGQGFAAPATHASLAAPHSPLEKAAARLEKKLAARRRREQDLAQPSNWLAIADPADLRQIAAHWTLPEHYQRFLACYSPLRVSIDGEDYFQGLNLYGAAELVKRQHGYAWNPVTQESIAGWPEHYLVIADAGADPYCLDLGAITDGDAPVYTAEHGAGAWHFERHADSFVAFLTEIAAAA
;
A
#
# COMPACT_ATOMS: atom_id res chain seq x y z
N MET A 1 16.92 47.47 -4.33
CA MET A 1 16.04 46.83 -3.32
C MET A 1 16.65 45.49 -2.96
N ALA A 2 16.80 45.17 -1.67
CA ALA A 2 17.32 43.88 -1.26
C ALA A 2 16.33 42.77 -1.66
N VAL A 3 16.79 41.80 -2.46
CA VAL A 3 16.00 40.60 -2.78
C VAL A 3 15.88 39.80 -1.48
N THR A 4 14.65 39.50 -1.05
CA THR A 4 14.42 38.66 0.13
C THR A 4 15.03 37.28 -0.10
N ALA A 5 15.45 36.59 0.97
CA ALA A 5 16.06 35.27 0.86
C ALA A 5 15.16 34.28 0.08
N LEU A 6 13.84 34.36 0.30
CA LEU A 6 12.85 33.57 -0.41
C LEU A 6 12.78 33.89 -1.91
N ALA A 7 12.75 35.17 -2.29
CA ALA A 7 12.72 35.58 -3.70
C ALA A 7 13.99 35.15 -4.46
N ALA A 8 15.15 35.15 -3.79
CA ALA A 8 16.39 34.63 -4.33
C ALA A 8 16.35 33.10 -4.52
N LEU A 9 15.73 32.35 -3.60
CA LEU A 9 15.54 30.90 -3.74
C LEU A 9 14.56 30.56 -4.86
N HIS A 10 13.44 31.27 -4.95
CA HIS A 10 12.47 31.14 -6.03
C HIS A 10 13.14 31.25 -7.40
N ARG A 11 13.86 32.34 -7.65
CA ARG A 11 14.55 32.56 -8.93
C ARG A 11 15.57 31.45 -9.24
N LYS A 12 16.38 31.08 -8.25
CA LYS A 12 17.37 30.00 -8.43
C LYS A 12 16.72 28.67 -8.77
N LEU A 13 15.57 28.37 -8.17
CA LEU A 13 14.84 27.13 -8.43
C LEU A 13 14.35 27.08 -9.89
N PHE A 14 13.80 28.18 -10.41
CA PHE A 14 13.30 28.27 -11.79
C PHE A 14 14.40 28.29 -12.85
N ASP A 15 15.53 28.93 -12.56
CA ASP A 15 16.69 28.99 -13.47
C ASP A 15 17.53 27.69 -13.48
N GLU A 16 17.29 26.76 -12.53
CA GLU A 16 18.09 25.54 -12.39
C GLU A 16 17.78 24.49 -13.49
N THR A 17 18.84 23.89 -14.01
CA THR A 17 18.82 22.90 -15.10
C THR A 17 19.37 21.53 -14.67
N ASP A 18 20.06 21.47 -13.53
CA ASP A 18 20.57 20.24 -12.93
C ASP A 18 19.60 19.69 -11.88
N GLY A 19 19.13 18.46 -12.09
CA GLY A 19 18.15 17.82 -11.20
C GLY A 19 18.64 17.63 -9.76
N ASN A 20 19.93 17.36 -9.54
CA ASN A 20 20.47 17.18 -8.19
C ASN A 20 20.55 18.51 -7.43
N LYS A 21 20.91 19.59 -8.13
CA LYS A 21 20.88 20.94 -7.54
C LYS A 21 19.46 21.41 -7.30
N PHE A 22 18.54 21.11 -8.22
CA PHE A 22 17.13 21.39 -8.06
C PHE A 22 16.58 20.75 -6.79
N ALA A 23 16.84 19.45 -6.58
CA ALA A 23 16.44 18.72 -5.37
C ALA A 23 16.92 19.43 -4.09
N ARG A 24 18.20 19.80 -4.03
CA ARG A 24 18.78 20.50 -2.88
C ARG A 24 18.17 21.88 -2.65
N LEU A 25 17.80 22.59 -3.72
CA LEU A 25 17.13 23.89 -3.62
C LEU A 25 15.69 23.74 -3.11
N LYS A 26 14.95 22.76 -3.63
CA LYS A 26 13.61 22.38 -3.16
C LYS A 26 13.64 22.04 -1.67
N ASP A 27 14.53 21.16 -1.25
CA ASP A 27 14.61 20.74 0.16
C ASP A 27 15.00 21.91 1.06
N ARG A 28 15.88 22.80 0.60
CA ARG A 28 16.22 24.02 1.33
C ARG A 28 15.02 24.95 1.45
N LEU A 29 14.21 25.10 0.39
CA LEU A 29 13.01 25.91 0.39
C LEU A 29 12.02 25.38 1.43
N LEU A 30 11.73 24.07 1.39
CA LEU A 30 10.83 23.40 2.33
C LEU A 30 11.32 23.50 3.78
N ASN A 31 12.58 23.16 4.04
CA ASN A 31 13.12 23.08 5.41
C ASN A 31 13.27 24.45 6.07
N LYS A 32 13.55 25.51 5.30
CA LYS A 32 13.78 26.85 5.86
C LYS A 32 12.54 27.72 5.92
N HIS A 33 11.61 27.53 4.99
CA HIS A 33 10.49 28.45 4.77
C HIS A 33 9.13 27.75 4.79
N GLY A 34 9.07 26.41 4.78
CA GLY A 34 7.82 25.65 4.65
C GLY A 34 6.86 25.77 5.84
N VAL A 35 7.36 26.16 7.02
CA VAL A 35 6.53 26.39 8.22
C VAL A 35 6.13 27.86 8.32
N ASP A 36 7.10 28.76 8.41
CA ASP A 36 6.83 30.19 8.68
C ASP A 36 6.32 30.97 7.45
N GLU A 37 6.62 30.49 6.24
CA GLU A 37 6.24 31.11 4.96
C GLU A 37 5.49 30.09 4.06
N ARG A 38 4.71 29.18 4.67
CA ARG A 38 4.00 28.06 4.02
C ARG A 38 3.35 28.45 2.70
N GLN A 39 2.51 29.50 2.70
CA GLN A 39 1.76 29.90 1.52
C GLN A 39 2.66 30.34 0.37
N ALA A 40 3.72 31.10 0.67
CA ALA A 40 4.64 31.55 -0.36
C ALA A 40 5.46 30.39 -0.93
N VAL A 41 5.84 29.42 -0.10
CA VAL A 41 6.48 28.17 -0.58
C VAL A 41 5.51 27.37 -1.45
N LEU A 42 4.26 27.22 -1.04
CA LEU A 42 3.22 26.54 -1.80
C LEU A 42 3.04 27.19 -3.19
N ASP A 43 2.93 28.52 -3.24
CA ASP A 43 2.80 29.27 -4.50
C ASP A 43 4.01 29.06 -5.43
N ILE A 44 5.23 29.04 -4.88
CA ILE A 44 6.46 28.77 -5.64
C ILE A 44 6.43 27.35 -6.24
N LEU A 45 6.05 26.34 -5.45
CA LEU A 45 6.03 24.95 -5.92
C LEU A 45 4.91 24.74 -6.95
N VAL A 46 3.72 25.30 -6.73
CA VAL A 46 2.61 25.29 -7.71
C VAL A 46 3.03 25.98 -9.00
N GLY A 47 3.69 27.15 -8.92
CA GLY A 47 4.24 27.83 -10.09
C GLY A 47 5.23 26.95 -10.85
N TYR A 48 6.15 26.29 -10.15
CA TYR A 48 7.14 25.43 -10.79
C TYR A 48 6.49 24.18 -11.42
N ALA A 49 5.50 23.58 -10.76
CA ALA A 49 4.77 22.45 -11.33
C ALA A 49 4.06 22.82 -12.64
N LYS A 50 3.59 24.07 -12.79
CA LYS A 50 2.98 24.59 -14.02
C LYS A 50 4.00 24.91 -15.12
N GLU A 51 5.09 25.59 -14.76
CA GLU A 51 5.94 26.30 -15.74
C GLU A 51 7.42 25.87 -15.72
N GLY A 52 7.86 25.16 -14.70
CA GLY A 52 9.27 24.81 -14.48
C GLY A 52 9.89 23.97 -15.60
N GLN A 53 11.14 24.26 -15.95
CA GLN A 53 11.80 23.64 -17.11
C GLN A 53 12.11 22.14 -16.94
N LEU A 54 12.33 21.67 -15.70
CA LEU A 54 12.61 20.26 -15.43
C LEU A 54 11.32 19.45 -15.33
N LEU A 55 10.82 18.98 -16.47
CA LEU A 55 9.51 18.31 -16.57
C LEU A 55 9.33 17.14 -15.61
N HIS A 56 10.34 16.28 -15.44
CA HIS A 56 10.28 15.14 -14.52
C HIS A 56 10.14 15.58 -13.06
N TRP A 57 10.73 16.71 -12.68
CA TRP A 57 10.63 17.26 -11.33
C TRP A 57 9.24 17.78 -11.00
N ARG A 58 8.46 18.22 -11.98
CA ARG A 58 7.08 18.69 -11.76
C ARG A 58 6.23 17.62 -11.07
N ASN A 59 6.40 16.35 -11.48
CA ASN A 59 5.71 15.21 -10.88
C ASN A 59 6.15 14.98 -9.42
N PHE A 60 7.46 15.04 -9.15
CA PHE A 60 8.01 14.89 -7.79
C PHE A 60 7.58 16.01 -6.83
N LEU A 61 7.25 17.19 -7.34
CA LEU A 61 6.73 18.29 -6.50
C LEU A 61 5.29 18.05 -6.03
N MET A 62 4.52 17.18 -6.68
CA MET A 62 3.09 17.02 -6.37
C MET A 62 2.88 16.55 -4.93
N THR A 63 3.71 15.66 -4.41
CA THR A 63 3.61 15.19 -3.02
C THR A 63 3.90 16.29 -2.02
N ASP A 64 4.89 17.15 -2.30
CA ASP A 64 5.24 18.30 -1.46
C ASP A 64 4.12 19.35 -1.47
N ILE A 65 3.54 19.63 -2.64
CA ILE A 65 2.40 20.55 -2.79
C ILE A 65 1.19 20.02 -2.02
N ILE A 66 0.87 18.73 -2.16
CA ILE A 66 -0.24 18.11 -1.43
C ILE A 66 0.01 18.18 0.08
N ALA A 67 1.23 17.94 0.55
CA ALA A 67 1.57 18.02 1.96
C ALA A 67 1.35 19.44 2.53
N LEU A 68 1.76 20.48 1.79
CA LEU A 68 1.64 21.88 2.19
C LEU A 68 0.23 22.47 2.04
N ALA A 69 -0.56 22.00 1.07
CA ALA A 69 -1.89 22.53 0.81
C ALA A 69 -2.86 22.23 1.95
N GLU A 70 -3.64 23.21 2.36
CA GLU A 70 -4.74 23.06 3.32
C GLU A 70 -6.09 22.86 2.59
N PRO A 71 -7.12 22.32 3.26
CA PRO A 71 -8.46 22.24 2.67
C PRO A 71 -8.95 23.61 2.18
N GLY A 72 -9.45 23.67 0.96
CA GLY A 72 -9.86 24.91 0.28
C GLY A 72 -8.79 25.57 -0.59
N GLU A 73 -7.53 25.13 -0.52
CA GLU A 73 -6.43 25.69 -1.32
C GLU A 73 -6.13 24.86 -2.57
N CYS A 74 -5.56 25.46 -3.62
CA CYS A 74 -5.05 24.76 -4.81
C CYS A 74 -6.06 23.90 -5.62
N GLY A 75 -7.37 23.96 -5.35
CA GLY A 75 -8.38 23.16 -6.07
C GLY A 75 -8.34 23.33 -7.59
N ASP A 76 -8.24 24.58 -8.07
CA ASP A 76 -8.14 24.89 -9.50
C ASP A 76 -6.85 24.34 -10.13
N PHE A 77 -5.75 24.37 -9.37
CA PHE A 77 -4.47 23.81 -9.81
C PHE A 77 -4.58 22.29 -10.00
N PHE A 78 -5.08 21.57 -9.00
CA PHE A 78 -5.24 20.12 -9.10
C PHE A 78 -6.23 19.74 -10.20
N THR A 79 -7.31 20.50 -10.38
CA THR A 79 -8.26 20.32 -11.48
C THR A 79 -7.55 20.42 -12.84
N ALA A 80 -6.76 21.47 -13.06
CA ALA A 80 -6.00 21.63 -14.30
C ALA A 80 -4.96 20.50 -14.52
N CYS A 81 -4.37 19.98 -13.45
CA CYS A 81 -3.41 18.88 -13.52
C CYS A 81 -4.05 17.54 -13.92
N LEU A 82 -5.38 17.36 -13.83
CA LEU A 82 -6.04 16.13 -14.32
C LEU A 82 -5.87 15.93 -15.83
N ASP A 83 -5.74 17.03 -16.59
CA ASP A 83 -5.51 16.99 -18.03
C ASP A 83 -4.03 16.91 -18.42
N VAL A 84 -3.11 16.95 -17.44
CA VAL A 84 -1.67 16.77 -17.66
C VAL A 84 -1.30 15.32 -17.32
N PRO A 85 -1.01 14.46 -18.32
CA PRO A 85 -0.86 13.02 -18.09
C PRO A 85 0.22 12.65 -17.06
N GLU A 86 1.27 13.46 -16.91
CA GLU A 86 2.38 13.25 -15.97
C GLU A 86 2.00 13.61 -14.53
N LEU A 87 0.98 14.45 -14.32
CA LEU A 87 0.58 14.97 -13.00
C LEU A 87 -0.75 14.39 -12.52
N SER A 88 -1.59 13.95 -13.45
CA SER A 88 -2.98 13.50 -13.22
C SER A 88 -3.12 12.50 -12.07
N TYR A 89 -2.18 11.56 -11.91
CA TYR A 89 -2.21 10.56 -10.84
C TYR A 89 -2.20 11.20 -9.45
N TRP A 90 -1.27 12.11 -9.18
CA TRP A 90 -1.15 12.78 -7.88
C TRP A 90 -2.19 13.87 -7.69
N ALA A 91 -2.61 14.50 -8.78
CA ALA A 91 -3.65 15.52 -8.76
C ALA A 91 -4.97 14.99 -8.17
N VAL A 92 -5.27 13.69 -8.29
CA VAL A 92 -6.43 13.07 -7.65
C VAL A 92 -6.44 13.29 -6.13
N ASP A 93 -5.34 13.01 -5.45
CA ASP A 93 -5.26 13.11 -3.98
C ASP A 93 -5.29 14.57 -3.53
N GLY A 94 -4.58 15.43 -4.26
CA GLY A 94 -4.62 16.88 -4.04
C GLY A 94 -6.03 17.44 -4.18
N MET A 95 -6.76 17.04 -5.23
CA MET A 95 -8.12 17.52 -5.46
C MET A 95 -9.08 17.10 -4.34
N LEU A 96 -8.99 15.87 -3.84
CA LEU A 96 -9.81 15.41 -2.71
C LEU A 96 -9.45 16.12 -1.42
N LYS A 97 -8.16 16.34 -1.14
CA LYS A 97 -7.71 17.12 0.04
C LYS A 97 -8.23 18.55 -0.02
N SER A 98 -8.14 19.19 -1.19
CA SER A 98 -8.49 20.59 -1.41
C SER A 98 -9.99 20.85 -1.49
N MET A 99 -10.74 20.00 -2.20
CA MET A 99 -12.13 20.26 -2.58
C MET A 99 -13.14 19.35 -1.87
N GLY A 100 -12.68 18.31 -1.16
CA GLY A 100 -13.54 17.33 -0.51
C GLY A 100 -14.54 16.72 -1.51
N LYS A 101 -15.83 16.71 -1.16
CA LYS A 101 -16.89 16.13 -2.01
C LYS A 101 -17.06 16.82 -3.36
N ALA A 102 -16.65 18.09 -3.50
CA ALA A 102 -16.70 18.78 -4.79
C ALA A 102 -15.74 18.15 -5.82
N ALA A 103 -14.75 17.38 -5.37
CA ALA A 103 -13.86 16.61 -6.23
C ALA A 103 -14.54 15.41 -6.93
N TYR A 104 -15.67 14.91 -6.42
CA TYR A 104 -16.25 13.65 -6.93
C TYR A 104 -16.63 13.72 -8.40
N GLY A 105 -17.29 14.80 -8.84
CA GLY A 105 -17.69 14.96 -10.24
C GLY A 105 -16.50 14.87 -11.21
N PRO A 106 -15.45 15.72 -11.04
CA PRO A 106 -14.28 15.65 -11.93
C PRO A 106 -13.51 14.32 -11.83
N LEU A 107 -13.47 13.66 -10.66
CA LEU A 107 -12.84 12.33 -10.55
C LEU A 107 -13.63 11.23 -11.25
N VAL A 108 -14.97 11.26 -11.18
CA VAL A 108 -15.81 10.35 -11.97
C VAL A 108 -15.60 10.57 -13.47
N ALA A 109 -15.51 11.84 -13.90
CA ALA A 109 -15.19 12.18 -15.28
C ALA A 109 -13.80 11.64 -15.69
N LEU A 110 -12.77 11.80 -14.86
CA LEU A 110 -11.45 11.23 -15.10
C LEU A 110 -11.50 9.71 -15.23
N ALA A 111 -12.17 9.00 -14.31
CA ALA A 111 -12.28 7.55 -14.33
C ALA A 111 -12.94 7.04 -15.64
N ALA A 112 -13.96 7.76 -16.11
CA ALA A 112 -14.71 7.45 -17.32
C ALA A 112 -13.99 7.82 -18.63
N LYS A 113 -12.97 8.70 -18.58
CA LYS A 113 -12.25 9.26 -19.75
C LYS A 113 -11.34 8.22 -20.43
N PRO A 114 -11.71 7.61 -21.57
CA PRO A 114 -10.98 6.48 -22.15
C PRO A 114 -9.54 6.81 -22.58
N GLU A 115 -9.30 8.05 -23.00
CA GLU A 115 -8.02 8.58 -23.46
C GLU A 115 -7.06 8.95 -22.32
N ALA A 116 -7.54 9.02 -21.07
CA ALA A 116 -6.68 9.28 -19.93
C ALA A 116 -5.81 8.06 -19.60
N LYS A 117 -4.62 8.29 -19.02
CA LYS A 117 -3.74 7.21 -18.57
C LYS A 117 -4.49 6.29 -17.60
N LEU A 118 -4.40 4.98 -17.84
CA LEU A 118 -5.11 3.97 -17.03
C LEU A 118 -4.79 4.09 -15.55
N SER A 119 -3.53 4.34 -15.18
CA SER A 119 -3.14 4.52 -13.78
C SER A 119 -3.86 5.69 -13.11
N ALA A 120 -4.06 6.81 -13.81
CA ALA A 120 -4.81 7.96 -13.29
C ALA A 120 -6.30 7.65 -13.14
N ARG A 121 -6.88 6.91 -14.10
CA ARG A 121 -8.28 6.45 -14.03
C ARG A 121 -8.50 5.50 -12.86
N ALA A 122 -7.60 4.53 -12.68
CA ALA A 122 -7.62 3.60 -11.56
C ALA A 122 -7.45 4.33 -10.21
N LYS A 123 -6.53 5.29 -10.15
CA LYS A 123 -6.33 6.14 -8.98
C LYS A 123 -7.57 6.95 -8.63
N ALA A 124 -8.28 7.51 -9.62
CA ALA A 124 -9.55 8.18 -9.38
C ALA A 124 -10.60 7.25 -8.76
N VAL A 125 -10.78 6.03 -9.30
CA VAL A 125 -11.71 5.03 -8.73
C VAL A 125 -11.31 4.64 -7.31
N LYS A 126 -10.02 4.39 -7.08
CA LYS A 126 -9.48 4.05 -5.75
C LYS A 126 -9.74 5.16 -4.74
N SER A 127 -9.39 6.40 -5.07
CA SER A 127 -9.56 7.51 -4.15
C SER A 127 -11.04 7.84 -3.94
N LEU A 128 -11.91 7.67 -4.95
CA LEU A 128 -13.36 7.74 -4.75
C LEU A 128 -13.82 6.70 -3.73
N ALA A 129 -13.42 5.43 -3.88
CA ALA A 129 -13.76 4.35 -2.95
C ALA A 129 -13.41 4.71 -1.50
N VAL A 130 -12.16 5.12 -1.27
CA VAL A 130 -11.63 5.49 0.06
C VAL A 130 -12.43 6.65 0.67
N PHE A 131 -12.62 7.74 -0.08
CA PHE A 131 -13.22 8.97 0.44
C PHE A 131 -14.75 8.92 0.54
N SER A 132 -15.41 8.08 -0.24
CA SER A 132 -16.86 7.91 -0.16
C SER A 132 -17.29 6.70 0.67
N GLY A 133 -16.37 5.80 1.04
CA GLY A 133 -16.67 4.53 1.70
C GLY A 133 -17.38 3.53 0.79
N GLN A 134 -17.33 3.72 -0.53
CA GLN A 134 -17.95 2.83 -1.51
C GLN A 134 -16.99 1.69 -1.87
N PRO A 135 -17.47 0.45 -2.07
CA PRO A 135 -16.61 -0.70 -2.28
C PRO A 135 -16.18 -0.84 -3.76
N PHE A 136 -15.85 0.26 -4.45
CA PHE A 136 -15.50 0.24 -5.88
C PHE A 136 -14.20 -0.50 -6.18
N ASP A 137 -13.36 -0.70 -5.18
CA ASP A 137 -12.06 -1.34 -5.28
C ASP A 137 -12.03 -2.74 -4.65
N ARG A 138 -13.16 -3.25 -4.16
CA ARG A 138 -13.28 -4.57 -3.52
C ARG A 138 -12.58 -5.68 -4.31
N GLY A 139 -11.80 -6.52 -3.63
CA GLY A 139 -11.11 -7.65 -4.26
C GLY A 139 -10.01 -7.26 -5.27
N LEU A 140 -9.66 -5.98 -5.35
CA LEU A 140 -8.51 -5.50 -6.13
C LEU A 140 -7.30 -5.27 -5.21
N MET A 141 -6.13 -5.23 -5.83
CA MET A 141 -4.88 -4.89 -5.13
C MET A 141 -4.94 -3.48 -4.55
N LEU A 142 -4.22 -3.24 -3.45
CA LEU A 142 -4.19 -1.93 -2.78
C LEU A 142 -3.72 -0.83 -3.73
N ASP A 143 -2.66 -1.10 -4.49
CA ASP A 143 -2.11 -0.20 -5.48
C ASP A 143 -2.95 -0.21 -6.77
N PRO A 144 -3.58 0.92 -7.15
CA PRO A 144 -4.32 1.03 -8.40
C PRO A 144 -3.44 1.03 -9.65
N GLY A 145 -2.12 1.19 -9.54
CA GLY A 145 -1.20 1.24 -10.67
C GLY A 145 -1.20 0.00 -11.57
N HIS A 146 -1.60 -1.14 -11.03
CA HIS A 146 -1.66 -2.43 -11.73
C HIS A 146 -3.07 -2.87 -12.14
N TRP A 147 -4.08 -2.03 -11.92
CA TRP A 147 -5.45 -2.37 -12.28
C TRP A 147 -5.65 -2.35 -13.79
N LYS A 148 -6.55 -3.22 -14.25
CA LYS A 148 -6.96 -3.31 -15.65
C LYS A 148 -8.23 -2.51 -15.90
N VAL A 149 -8.48 -2.16 -17.17
CA VAL A 149 -9.64 -1.34 -17.57
C VAL A 149 -10.97 -1.97 -17.12
N GLU A 150 -11.09 -3.29 -17.28
CA GLU A 150 -12.27 -4.07 -16.88
C GLU A 150 -12.51 -4.10 -15.36
N GLN A 151 -11.51 -3.73 -14.55
CA GLN A 151 -11.60 -3.69 -13.10
C GLN A 151 -12.10 -2.34 -12.56
N LEU A 152 -12.22 -1.30 -13.39
CA LEU A 152 -12.58 0.07 -12.96
C LEU A 152 -14.04 0.27 -12.50
N ARG A 153 -14.87 -0.79 -12.51
CA ARG A 153 -16.28 -0.78 -12.04
C ARG A 153 -17.09 0.45 -12.45
N LEU A 154 -16.84 0.97 -13.65
CA LEU A 154 -17.36 2.29 -14.06
C LEU A 154 -18.89 2.37 -14.04
N ALA A 155 -19.58 1.26 -14.32
CA ALA A 155 -21.04 1.21 -14.23
C ALA A 155 -21.54 1.55 -12.81
N GLU A 156 -20.88 1.04 -11.77
CA GLU A 156 -21.24 1.32 -10.38
C GLU A 156 -20.87 2.75 -9.98
N VAL A 157 -19.72 3.24 -10.44
CA VAL A 157 -19.27 4.62 -10.18
C VAL A 157 -20.22 5.65 -10.81
N LEU A 158 -20.67 5.40 -12.04
CA LEU A 158 -21.62 6.26 -12.75
C LEU A 158 -23.03 6.19 -12.14
N ALA A 159 -23.48 5.01 -11.70
CA ALA A 159 -24.73 4.88 -10.96
C ALA A 159 -24.69 5.66 -9.64
N TRP A 160 -23.59 5.53 -8.88
CA TRP A 160 -23.37 6.28 -7.65
C TRP A 160 -23.38 7.80 -7.86
N GLN A 161 -22.82 8.27 -8.98
CA GLN A 161 -22.93 9.67 -9.39
C GLN A 161 -24.39 10.08 -9.66
N ALA A 162 -25.15 9.27 -10.39
CA ALA A 162 -26.55 9.54 -10.70
C ALA A 162 -27.42 9.62 -9.44
N ASP A 163 -27.07 8.84 -8.40
CA ASP A 163 -27.74 8.83 -7.09
C ASP A 163 -27.34 10.01 -6.18
N GLY A 164 -26.50 10.94 -6.65
CA GLY A 164 -26.10 12.13 -5.89
C GLY A 164 -24.99 11.87 -4.87
N TYR A 165 -24.13 10.88 -5.13
CA TYR A 165 -22.97 10.53 -4.31
C TYR A 165 -23.31 10.13 -2.85
N PRO A 166 -24.23 9.17 -2.61
CA PRO A 166 -24.54 8.72 -1.26
C PRO A 166 -23.28 8.16 -0.56
N ALA A 167 -23.15 8.43 0.74
CA ALA A 167 -22.06 7.87 1.54
C ALA A 167 -22.18 6.33 1.57
N GLY A 168 -21.07 5.65 1.37
CA GLY A 168 -20.99 4.20 1.53
C GLY A 168 -20.93 3.80 3.00
N GLN A 169 -21.23 2.54 3.26
CA GLN A 169 -21.19 1.97 4.62
C GLN A 169 -19.77 1.57 5.04
N GLY A 170 -18.80 1.64 4.13
CA GLY A 170 -17.46 1.08 4.31
C GLY A 170 -17.49 -0.45 4.38
N PHE A 171 -16.38 -1.03 4.85
CA PHE A 171 -16.29 -2.47 5.08
C PHE A 171 -16.93 -2.88 6.41
N ALA A 172 -17.60 -4.04 6.43
CA ALA A 172 -17.96 -4.70 7.67
C ALA A 172 -16.70 -5.25 8.35
N ALA A 173 -16.51 -4.95 9.63
CA ALA A 173 -15.34 -5.42 10.38
C ALA A 173 -15.20 -6.95 10.24
N PRO A 174 -14.01 -7.45 9.84
CA PRO A 174 -13.78 -8.89 9.75
C PRO A 174 -14.03 -9.60 11.08
N ALA A 175 -14.56 -10.82 11.02
CA ALA A 175 -14.72 -11.64 12.21
C ALA A 175 -13.35 -12.02 12.78
N THR A 176 -13.16 -11.83 14.08
CA THR A 176 -11.91 -12.13 14.78
C THR A 176 -12.12 -13.21 15.84
N HIS A 177 -11.07 -13.97 16.13
CA HIS A 177 -11.13 -15.04 17.12
C HIS A 177 -10.99 -14.51 18.55
N ALA A 178 -11.79 -15.05 19.49
CA ALA A 178 -11.90 -14.52 20.86
C ALA A 178 -10.58 -14.58 21.66
N SER A 179 -9.68 -15.50 21.33
CA SER A 179 -8.36 -15.62 21.97
C SER A 179 -7.44 -14.43 21.70
N LEU A 180 -7.72 -13.58 20.71
CA LEU A 180 -6.98 -12.31 20.55
C LEU A 180 -7.20 -11.38 21.75
N ALA A 181 -8.36 -11.49 22.42
CA ALA A 181 -8.66 -10.74 23.65
C ALA A 181 -8.21 -11.48 24.92
N ALA A 182 -8.20 -12.83 24.89
CA ALA A 182 -7.82 -13.68 26.02
C ALA A 182 -6.86 -14.80 25.57
N PRO A 183 -5.56 -14.49 25.33
CA PRO A 183 -4.60 -15.46 24.80
C PRO A 183 -4.05 -16.37 25.91
N HIS A 184 -3.96 -17.67 25.64
CA HIS A 184 -3.42 -18.66 26.57
C HIS A 184 -2.13 -19.32 26.06
N SER A 185 -2.13 -19.79 24.80
CA SER A 185 -0.99 -20.48 24.19
C SER A 185 0.11 -19.50 23.72
N PRO A 186 1.34 -19.98 23.47
CA PRO A 186 2.40 -19.16 22.87
C PRO A 186 1.98 -18.51 21.54
N LEU A 187 1.35 -19.29 20.65
CA LEU A 187 0.81 -18.79 19.38
C LEU A 187 -0.24 -17.69 19.59
N GLU A 188 -1.18 -17.91 20.50
CA GLU A 188 -2.22 -16.93 20.84
C GLU A 188 -1.63 -15.62 21.38
N LYS A 189 -0.62 -15.72 22.24
CA LYS A 189 0.07 -14.54 22.79
C LYS A 189 0.81 -13.75 21.71
N ALA A 190 1.48 -14.45 20.79
CA ALA A 190 2.15 -13.82 19.65
C ALA A 190 1.14 -13.13 18.72
N ALA A 191 0.06 -13.82 18.34
CA ALA A 191 -1.00 -13.26 17.51
C ALA A 191 -1.71 -12.06 18.17
N ALA A 192 -2.05 -12.15 19.46
CA ALA A 192 -2.66 -11.05 20.20
C ALA A 192 -1.74 -9.82 20.31
N ARG A 193 -0.43 -10.04 20.46
CA ARG A 193 0.56 -8.95 20.46
C ARG A 193 0.61 -8.26 19.09
N LEU A 194 0.66 -9.03 18.01
CA LEU A 194 0.63 -8.48 16.65
C LEU A 194 -0.67 -7.69 16.42
N GLU A 195 -1.83 -8.29 16.74
CA GLU A 195 -3.13 -7.64 16.59
C GLU A 195 -3.22 -6.32 17.36
N LYS A 196 -2.62 -6.21 18.56
CA LYS A 196 -2.59 -4.95 19.30
C LYS A 196 -1.87 -3.83 18.53
N LYS A 197 -0.77 -4.15 17.85
CA LYS A 197 -0.02 -3.21 16.99
C LYS A 197 -0.81 -2.86 15.75
N LEU A 198 -1.35 -3.86 15.06
CA LEU A 198 -2.20 -3.67 13.89
C LEU A 198 -3.43 -2.81 14.22
N ALA A 199 -4.12 -3.07 15.32
CA ALA A 199 -5.26 -2.26 15.79
C ALA A 199 -4.87 -0.80 16.07
N ALA A 200 -3.64 -0.54 16.54
CA ALA A 200 -3.14 0.82 16.69
C ALA A 200 -2.90 1.50 15.33
N ARG A 201 -2.39 0.76 14.33
CA ARG A 201 -2.25 1.24 12.94
C ARG A 201 -3.62 1.57 12.33
N ARG A 202 -4.58 0.65 12.43
CA ARG A 202 -5.96 0.84 11.93
C ARG A 202 -6.68 2.04 12.55
N ARG A 203 -6.37 2.40 13.80
CA ARG A 203 -6.90 3.62 14.44
C ARG A 203 -6.29 4.91 13.91
N ARG A 204 -5.07 4.86 13.39
CA ARG A 204 -4.39 6.03 12.78
C ARG A 204 -4.85 6.22 11.35
N GLU A 205 -4.89 5.13 10.58
CA GLU A 205 -5.23 5.14 9.18
C GLU A 205 -5.82 3.80 8.77
N GLN A 206 -6.96 3.85 8.08
CA GLN A 206 -7.61 2.67 7.52
C GLN A 206 -8.34 3.08 6.24
N ASP A 207 -8.15 2.28 5.21
CA ASP A 207 -8.99 2.33 4.02
C ASP A 207 -10.40 1.85 4.37
N LEU A 208 -11.38 2.76 4.33
CA LEU A 208 -12.77 2.42 4.68
C LEU A 208 -13.46 1.57 3.60
N ALA A 209 -12.92 1.51 2.38
CA ALA A 209 -13.47 0.69 1.32
C ALA A 209 -13.02 -0.77 1.43
N GLN A 210 -11.82 -1.03 1.96
CA GLN A 210 -11.31 -2.38 2.13
C GLN A 210 -10.54 -2.59 3.43
N PRO A 211 -10.85 -3.65 4.18
CA PRO A 211 -10.14 -3.96 5.41
C PRO A 211 -8.68 -4.33 5.13
N SER A 212 -7.77 -3.68 5.84
CA SER A 212 -6.36 -4.03 5.91
C SER A 212 -5.88 -4.15 7.35
N ASN A 213 -4.74 -4.80 7.55
CA ASN A 213 -4.09 -4.98 8.84
C ASN A 213 -4.98 -5.70 9.86
N TRP A 214 -5.74 -6.72 9.49
CA TRP A 214 -6.53 -7.53 10.45
C TRP A 214 -5.93 -8.93 10.60
N LEU A 215 -6.04 -9.49 11.81
CA LEU A 215 -6.00 -10.95 12.00
C LEU A 215 -7.45 -11.46 12.09
N ALA A 216 -7.92 -12.11 11.02
CA ALA A 216 -9.30 -12.55 10.88
C ALA A 216 -9.42 -14.07 10.87
N ILE A 217 -10.63 -14.57 11.13
CA ILE A 217 -10.95 -15.99 10.92
C ILE A 217 -10.96 -16.26 9.41
N ALA A 218 -10.22 -17.27 8.96
CA ALA A 218 -10.15 -17.61 7.53
C ALA A 218 -11.48 -18.16 6.99
N ASP A 219 -11.72 -17.97 5.69
CA ASP A 219 -12.77 -18.70 5.00
C ASP A 219 -12.43 -20.20 4.96
N PRO A 220 -13.35 -21.11 5.35
CA PRO A 220 -13.13 -22.55 5.24
C PRO A 220 -12.78 -23.02 3.83
N ALA A 221 -13.18 -22.30 2.77
CA ALA A 221 -12.81 -22.60 1.39
C ALA A 221 -11.32 -22.41 1.14
N ASP A 222 -10.74 -21.32 1.64
CA ASP A 222 -9.30 -21.04 1.51
C ASP A 222 -8.49 -22.13 2.23
N LEU A 223 -8.90 -22.52 3.43
CA LEU A 223 -8.25 -23.59 4.19
C LEU A 223 -8.30 -24.94 3.47
N ARG A 224 -9.42 -25.26 2.81
CA ARG A 224 -9.53 -26.49 1.99
C ARG A 224 -8.62 -26.45 0.78
N GLN A 225 -8.50 -25.29 0.13
CA GLN A 225 -7.60 -25.12 -1.00
C GLN A 225 -6.15 -25.32 -0.56
N ILE A 226 -5.73 -24.71 0.54
CA ILE A 226 -4.39 -24.85 1.11
C ILE A 226 -4.09 -26.32 1.46
N ALA A 227 -5.04 -27.01 2.12
CA ALA A 227 -4.88 -28.41 2.50
C ALA A 227 -4.79 -29.37 1.30
N ALA A 228 -5.24 -28.95 0.10
CA ALA A 228 -5.06 -29.71 -1.13
C ALA A 228 -3.63 -29.64 -1.68
N HIS A 229 -2.84 -28.65 -1.25
CA HIS A 229 -1.46 -28.43 -1.70
C HIS A 229 -0.41 -28.86 -0.67
N TRP A 230 -0.66 -28.62 0.62
CA TRP A 230 0.36 -28.82 1.66
C TRP A 230 -0.20 -29.46 2.93
N THR A 231 0.65 -30.24 3.60
CA THR A 231 0.46 -30.59 5.01
C THR A 231 1.19 -29.55 5.86
N LEU A 232 0.44 -28.72 6.58
CA LEU A 232 0.99 -27.62 7.36
C LEU A 232 1.34 -28.04 8.80
N PRO A 233 2.33 -27.40 9.44
CA PRO A 233 2.54 -27.52 10.89
C PRO A 233 1.27 -27.08 11.65
N GLU A 234 0.96 -27.75 12.75
CA GLU A 234 -0.22 -27.49 13.58
C GLU A 234 -0.34 -26.00 13.96
N HIS A 235 0.77 -25.38 14.39
CA HIS A 235 0.78 -23.97 14.77
C HIS A 235 0.44 -23.04 13.61
N TYR A 236 0.99 -23.29 12.42
CA TYR A 236 0.71 -22.46 11.25
C TYR A 236 -0.70 -22.70 10.70
N GLN A 237 -1.19 -23.94 10.72
CA GLN A 237 -2.56 -24.27 10.36
C GLN A 237 -3.56 -23.55 11.28
N ARG A 238 -3.33 -23.59 12.61
CA ARG A 238 -4.15 -22.88 13.59
C ARG A 238 -4.05 -21.37 13.39
N PHE A 239 -2.86 -20.85 13.07
CA PHE A 239 -2.68 -19.43 12.78
C PHE A 239 -3.53 -18.98 11.61
N LEU A 240 -3.49 -19.69 10.48
CA LEU A 240 -4.34 -19.37 9.34
C LEU A 240 -5.82 -19.51 9.69
N ALA A 241 -6.23 -20.56 10.39
CA ALA A 241 -7.65 -20.76 10.70
C ALA A 241 -8.23 -19.66 11.60
N CYS A 242 -7.50 -19.23 12.63
CA CYS A 242 -8.01 -18.32 13.66
C CYS A 242 -7.57 -16.86 13.50
N TYR A 243 -6.42 -16.63 12.86
CA TYR A 243 -5.71 -15.36 12.82
C TYR A 243 -5.16 -15.04 11.43
N SER A 244 -5.80 -15.53 10.36
CA SER A 244 -5.38 -15.27 8.99
C SER A 244 -5.17 -13.77 8.77
N PRO A 245 -3.94 -13.37 8.38
CA PRO A 245 -3.66 -12.01 7.94
C PRO A 245 -4.62 -11.58 6.83
N LEU A 246 -5.14 -10.37 6.95
CA LEU A 246 -5.89 -9.71 5.88
C LEU A 246 -5.16 -8.43 5.52
N ARG A 247 -4.33 -8.53 4.46
CA ARG A 247 -3.51 -7.43 3.93
C ARG A 247 -2.70 -6.76 5.05
N VAL A 248 -1.91 -7.57 5.75
CA VAL A 248 -1.05 -7.12 6.85
C VAL A 248 0.28 -6.69 6.27
N SER A 249 0.63 -5.41 6.47
CA SER A 249 1.97 -4.86 6.22
C SER A 249 2.58 -4.39 7.53
N ILE A 250 3.83 -4.76 7.76
CA ILE A 250 4.60 -4.41 8.95
C ILE A 250 5.77 -3.54 8.51
N ASP A 251 5.82 -2.30 9.00
CA ASP A 251 6.87 -1.36 8.64
C ASP A 251 7.83 -1.28 9.85
N GLY A 252 9.13 -1.47 9.63
CA GLY A 252 10.13 -1.45 10.69
C GLY A 252 11.53 -1.23 10.14
N GLU A 253 12.50 -0.87 10.99
CA GLU A 253 13.90 -0.69 10.57
C GLU A 253 14.48 -1.99 9.97
N ASP A 254 14.10 -3.14 10.53
CA ASP A 254 14.48 -4.46 10.04
C ASP A 254 13.80 -4.85 8.72
N TYR A 255 12.71 -4.15 8.35
CA TYR A 255 11.93 -4.38 7.13
C TYR A 255 11.75 -3.06 6.37
N PHE A 256 12.83 -2.52 5.82
CA PHE A 256 12.82 -1.18 5.21
C PHE A 256 11.83 -1.00 4.04
N GLN A 257 11.47 -2.08 3.34
CA GLN A 257 10.44 -2.08 2.29
C GLN A 257 9.04 -2.50 2.80
N GLY A 258 8.91 -2.73 4.10
CA GLY A 258 7.74 -3.35 4.71
C GLY A 258 7.72 -4.87 4.53
N LEU A 259 7.25 -5.59 5.54
CA LEU A 259 6.99 -7.03 5.50
C LEU A 259 5.50 -7.30 5.28
N ASN A 260 5.16 -8.00 4.19
CA ASN A 260 3.82 -8.45 3.88
C ASN A 260 3.60 -9.84 4.46
N LEU A 261 2.71 -9.99 5.44
CA LEU A 261 2.38 -11.28 6.04
C LEU A 261 1.15 -11.89 5.35
N TYR A 262 1.28 -13.12 4.83
CA TYR A 262 0.26 -13.72 3.99
C TYR A 262 -0.82 -14.45 4.77
N GLY A 263 -2.08 -14.19 4.40
CA GLY A 263 -3.24 -14.92 4.88
C GLY A 263 -3.71 -16.05 3.99
N ALA A 264 -4.69 -16.79 4.48
CA ALA A 264 -5.23 -17.97 3.82
C ALA A 264 -5.74 -17.66 2.39
N ALA A 265 -6.47 -16.54 2.23
CA ALA A 265 -7.05 -16.13 0.95
C ALA A 265 -6.03 -15.87 -0.17
N GLU A 266 -4.78 -15.54 0.19
CA GLU A 266 -3.75 -15.19 -0.80
C GLU A 266 -2.59 -16.18 -0.85
N LEU A 267 -2.43 -17.05 0.16
CA LEU A 267 -1.26 -17.91 0.34
C LEU A 267 -0.87 -18.70 -0.91
N VAL A 268 -1.85 -19.34 -1.57
CA VAL A 268 -1.61 -20.14 -2.79
C VAL A 268 -1.08 -19.26 -3.92
N LYS A 269 -1.76 -18.14 -4.18
CA LYS A 269 -1.39 -17.21 -5.24
C LYS A 269 -0.04 -16.54 -4.95
N ARG A 270 0.31 -16.34 -3.67
CA ARG A 270 1.57 -15.76 -3.24
C ARG A 270 2.79 -16.66 -3.49
N GLN A 271 2.59 -17.93 -3.85
CA GLN A 271 3.68 -18.78 -4.31
C GLN A 271 4.10 -18.46 -5.76
N HIS A 272 3.28 -17.71 -6.50
CA HIS A 272 3.58 -17.35 -7.89
C HIS A 272 4.82 -16.45 -7.97
N GLY A 273 5.77 -16.84 -8.82
CA GLY A 273 7.06 -16.15 -8.96
C GLY A 273 8.15 -16.63 -8.01
N TYR A 274 7.78 -17.40 -6.98
CA TYR A 274 8.72 -18.06 -6.06
C TYR A 274 8.83 -19.55 -6.36
N ALA A 275 7.85 -20.32 -5.88
CA ALA A 275 7.79 -21.77 -6.05
C ALA A 275 7.09 -22.19 -7.33
N TRP A 276 6.22 -21.32 -7.88
CA TRP A 276 5.34 -21.66 -9.00
C TRP A 276 5.35 -20.61 -10.10
N ASN A 277 5.42 -21.04 -11.36
CA ASN A 277 5.26 -20.17 -12.52
C ASN A 277 3.80 -20.23 -13.00
N PRO A 278 3.00 -19.16 -12.85
CA PRO A 278 1.59 -19.17 -13.26
C PRO A 278 1.39 -19.13 -14.78
N VAL A 279 2.43 -18.79 -15.55
CA VAL A 279 2.38 -18.74 -17.02
C VAL A 279 2.60 -20.13 -17.61
N THR A 280 3.63 -20.84 -17.16
CA THR A 280 3.91 -22.21 -17.64
C THR A 280 3.14 -23.27 -16.86
N GLN A 281 2.57 -22.91 -15.70
CA GLN A 281 1.89 -23.83 -14.78
C GLN A 281 2.82 -24.95 -14.29
N GLU A 282 4.03 -24.56 -13.89
CA GLU A 282 5.07 -25.49 -13.43
C GLU A 282 5.79 -24.95 -12.21
N SER A 283 6.39 -25.84 -11.42
CA SER A 283 7.30 -25.47 -10.34
C SER A 283 8.53 -24.76 -10.89
N ILE A 284 9.01 -23.73 -10.19
CA ILE A 284 10.21 -22.98 -10.60
C ILE A 284 11.45 -23.81 -10.26
N ALA A 285 12.30 -24.02 -11.27
CA ALA A 285 13.53 -24.80 -11.12
C ALA A 285 14.47 -24.18 -10.06
N GLY A 286 15.00 -25.02 -9.18
CA GLY A 286 15.91 -24.60 -8.10
C GLY A 286 15.22 -24.10 -6.82
N TRP A 287 13.88 -23.98 -6.81
CA TRP A 287 13.15 -23.72 -5.57
C TRP A 287 13.03 -24.98 -4.70
N PRO A 288 13.31 -24.94 -3.38
CA PRO A 288 13.12 -26.10 -2.51
C PRO A 288 11.64 -26.50 -2.39
N GLU A 289 11.28 -27.73 -2.76
CA GLU A 289 9.89 -28.20 -2.80
C GLU A 289 9.15 -28.13 -1.45
N HIS A 290 9.89 -28.22 -0.34
CA HIS A 290 9.35 -28.17 1.01
C HIS A 290 9.26 -26.75 1.59
N TYR A 291 9.67 -25.71 0.84
CA TYR A 291 9.59 -24.33 1.30
C TYR A 291 8.29 -23.68 0.86
N LEU A 292 7.51 -23.23 1.85
CA LEU A 292 6.27 -22.50 1.67
C LEU A 292 6.48 -21.04 2.04
N VAL A 293 6.33 -20.11 1.09
CA VAL A 293 6.45 -18.68 1.35
C VAL A 293 5.25 -18.21 2.17
N ILE A 294 5.49 -17.64 3.36
CA ILE A 294 4.47 -17.16 4.29
C ILE A 294 4.47 -15.64 4.49
N ALA A 295 5.55 -14.98 4.06
CA ALA A 295 5.66 -13.53 4.02
C ALA A 295 6.74 -13.12 2.99
N ASP A 296 6.78 -11.85 2.61
CA ASP A 296 7.89 -11.25 1.87
C ASP A 296 8.23 -9.86 2.42
N ALA A 297 9.50 -9.46 2.32
CA ALA A 297 9.92 -8.07 2.52
C ALA A 297 10.67 -7.59 1.28
N GLY A 298 10.06 -6.73 0.47
CA GLY A 298 10.70 -6.25 -0.75
C GLY A 298 11.08 -7.35 -1.73
N ALA A 299 10.25 -8.40 -1.83
CA ALA A 299 10.50 -9.64 -2.56
C ALA A 299 11.49 -10.65 -1.94
N ASP A 300 12.11 -10.36 -0.79
CA ASP A 300 12.85 -11.35 0.00
C ASP A 300 11.86 -12.28 0.72
N PRO A 301 11.80 -13.59 0.39
CA PRO A 301 10.78 -14.47 0.92
C PRO A 301 11.11 -14.97 2.32
N TYR A 302 10.10 -15.07 3.18
CA TYR A 302 10.17 -15.82 4.43
C TYR A 302 9.40 -17.12 4.27
N CYS A 303 10.09 -18.24 4.40
CA CYS A 303 9.59 -19.58 4.07
C CYS A 303 9.51 -20.47 5.30
N LEU A 304 8.39 -21.16 5.50
CA LEU A 304 8.36 -22.33 6.39
C LEU A 304 9.00 -23.53 5.71
N ASP A 305 9.87 -24.23 6.45
CA ASP A 305 10.39 -25.52 6.04
C ASP A 305 9.43 -26.65 6.46
N LEU A 306 8.61 -27.09 5.51
CA LEU A 306 7.65 -28.19 5.73
C LEU A 306 8.33 -29.56 5.86
N GLY A 307 9.62 -29.68 5.55
CA GLY A 307 10.41 -30.89 5.72
C GLY A 307 11.00 -31.04 7.13
N ALA A 308 11.01 -29.96 7.91
CA ALA A 308 11.63 -29.88 9.24
C ALA A 308 10.60 -29.67 10.38
N ILE A 309 9.38 -30.20 10.21
CA ILE A 309 8.31 -30.06 11.22
C ILE A 309 8.68 -30.82 12.51
N THR A 310 8.72 -30.09 13.63
CA THR A 310 8.98 -30.64 14.97
C THR A 310 7.99 -30.04 15.96
N ASP A 311 7.39 -30.89 16.81
CA ASP A 311 6.42 -30.46 17.83
C ASP A 311 5.27 -29.57 17.31
N GLY A 312 4.79 -29.85 16.10
CA GLY A 312 3.69 -29.11 15.47
C GLY A 312 4.09 -27.74 14.90
N ASP A 313 5.37 -27.42 14.85
CA ASP A 313 5.92 -26.17 14.34
C ASP A 313 7.02 -26.43 13.30
N ALA A 314 7.50 -25.38 12.61
CA ALA A 314 8.57 -25.46 11.62
C ALA A 314 9.45 -24.20 11.64
N PRO A 315 10.77 -24.32 11.38
CA PRO A 315 11.66 -23.17 11.27
C PRO A 315 11.31 -22.31 10.05
N VAL A 316 11.66 -21.02 10.15
CA VAL A 316 11.49 -20.05 9.08
C VAL A 316 12.85 -19.71 8.49
N TYR A 317 12.96 -19.76 7.16
CA TYR A 317 14.14 -19.37 6.40
C TYR A 317 13.87 -18.10 5.60
N THR A 318 14.90 -17.33 5.30
CA THR A 318 14.83 -16.18 4.40
C THR A 318 15.95 -16.22 3.37
N ALA A 319 15.81 -15.50 2.26
CA ALA A 319 16.84 -15.35 1.24
C ALA A 319 16.76 -13.96 0.59
N GLU A 320 17.90 -13.42 0.16
CA GLU A 320 17.92 -12.18 -0.61
C GLU A 320 17.57 -12.44 -2.08
N HIS A 321 16.61 -11.69 -2.61
CA HIS A 321 16.29 -11.70 -4.03
C HIS A 321 17.37 -10.95 -4.85
N GLY A 322 17.46 -11.26 -6.14
CA GLY A 322 18.37 -10.55 -7.05
C GLY A 322 19.85 -10.94 -6.97
N ALA A 323 20.23 -11.86 -6.07
CA ALA A 323 21.60 -12.38 -5.94
C ALA A 323 22.03 -13.36 -7.06
N GLY A 324 21.15 -13.65 -8.02
CA GLY A 324 21.39 -14.57 -9.14
C GLY A 324 21.15 -16.06 -8.80
N ALA A 325 21.14 -16.42 -7.53
CA ALA A 325 20.71 -17.72 -7.00
C ALA A 325 20.07 -17.55 -5.62
N TRP A 326 19.18 -18.47 -5.24
CA TRP A 326 18.60 -18.47 -3.90
C TRP A 326 19.57 -19.07 -2.88
N HIS A 327 19.89 -18.31 -1.85
CA HIS A 327 20.68 -18.75 -0.71
C HIS A 327 19.86 -18.55 0.56
N PHE A 328 19.26 -19.64 1.03
CA PHE A 328 18.41 -19.60 2.20
C PHE A 328 19.21 -19.70 3.50
N GLU A 329 18.92 -18.82 4.43
CA GLU A 329 19.47 -18.78 5.76
C GLU A 329 18.35 -18.88 6.80
N ARG A 330 18.65 -19.51 7.93
CA ARG A 330 17.64 -19.68 8.99
C ARG A 330 17.37 -18.33 9.63
N HIS A 331 16.12 -17.88 9.58
CA HIS A 331 15.65 -16.63 10.15
C HIS A 331 15.11 -16.83 11.58
N ALA A 332 14.26 -17.85 11.77
CA ALA A 332 13.68 -18.16 13.07
C ALA A 332 13.64 -19.66 13.34
N ASP A 333 13.72 -20.02 14.62
CA ASP A 333 13.72 -21.43 15.03
C ASP A 333 12.35 -22.11 14.85
N SER A 334 11.27 -21.32 14.84
CA SER A 334 9.89 -21.78 14.69
C SER A 334 8.99 -20.67 14.11
N PHE A 335 7.80 -21.02 13.62
CA PHE A 335 6.80 -20.06 13.17
C PHE A 335 6.35 -19.15 14.31
N VAL A 336 6.17 -19.68 15.52
CA VAL A 336 5.78 -18.87 16.69
C VAL A 336 6.88 -17.87 17.07
N ALA A 337 8.15 -18.23 16.93
CA ALA A 337 9.27 -17.32 17.16
C ALA A 337 9.26 -16.17 16.13
N PHE A 338 9.10 -16.51 14.84
CA PHE A 338 8.94 -15.52 13.77
C PHE A 338 7.76 -14.58 14.02
N LEU A 339 6.58 -15.11 14.38
CA LEU A 339 5.40 -14.30 14.69
C LEU A 339 5.64 -13.35 15.88
N THR A 340 6.43 -13.79 16.87
CA THR A 340 6.79 -12.96 18.03
C THR A 340 7.72 -11.81 17.65
N GLU A 341 8.67 -12.07 16.75
CA GLU A 341 9.60 -11.07 16.20
C GLU A 341 8.85 -10.01 15.41
N ILE A 342 8.03 -10.40 14.42
CA ILE A 342 7.29 -9.43 13.60
C ILE A 342 6.29 -8.61 14.45
N ALA A 343 5.72 -9.19 15.51
CA ALA A 343 4.88 -8.47 16.46
C ALA A 343 5.65 -7.45 17.32
N ALA A 344 6.96 -7.60 17.45
CA ALA A 344 7.81 -6.61 18.10
C ALA A 344 8.16 -5.45 17.17
N ALA A 345 8.36 -5.74 15.88
CA ALA A 345 8.67 -4.76 14.84
C ALA A 345 7.48 -3.90 14.41
N ALA A 346 6.25 -4.44 14.41
CA ALA A 346 4.99 -3.74 14.05
C ALA A 346 4.58 -2.61 15.02
#